data_AF-A0A1A9AER8-F1
#
_entry.id   AF-A0A1A9AER8-F1
#
_cell.length_a   1.000
_cell.length_b   1.000
_cell.length_c   1.000
_cell.angle_alpha   90.00
_cell.angle_beta   90.00
_cell.angle_gamma   90.00
#
_symmetry.space_group_name_H-M   'P 1'
#
loop_
_entity.id
_entity.type
_entity.pdbx_description
1 polymer ?
#
loop_
_entity_poly.entity_id
_entity_poly.type
_entity_poly.pdbx_seq_one_letter_code
_entity_poly.pdbx_strand_id
1 'polypeptide(L)'
;MTDPTRTVLARVAEFLAGLSATDVAALAEGRARLALLPTSDSPVTTGGTPTAAAPVPRTGSSAPQAMDVERAHAALAAMSRRDDGTAYLKSWTTRDLRALAARAGLRGVAGLRKAELVERIVDRTIGFRLDSTAIRQR
;
A
#
# COMPACT_ATOMS: atom_id res chain seq x y z
N MET A 1 16.67 21.22 -19.13
CA MET A 1 15.75 20.17 -18.63
C MET A 1 15.90 20.11 -17.12
N THR A 2 14.87 20.46 -16.36
CA THR A 2 14.87 20.29 -14.90
C THR A 2 14.87 18.80 -14.58
N ASP A 3 15.76 18.40 -13.67
CA ASP A 3 15.79 17.02 -13.18
C ASP A 3 14.49 16.76 -12.39
N PRO A 4 13.72 15.70 -12.75
CA PRO A 4 12.49 15.34 -12.04
C PRO A 4 12.74 15.07 -10.55
N THR A 5 13.90 14.51 -10.20
CA THR A 5 14.26 14.22 -8.81
C THR A 5 14.39 15.51 -8.00
N ARG A 6 15.15 16.48 -8.53
CA ARG A 6 15.29 17.81 -7.92
C ARG A 6 13.95 18.52 -7.74
N THR A 7 13.02 18.35 -8.68
CA THR A 7 11.69 18.96 -8.61
C THR A 7 10.86 18.36 -7.48
N VAL A 8 10.90 17.03 -7.32
CA VAL A 8 10.20 16.35 -6.21
C VAL A 8 10.78 16.75 -4.86
N LEU A 9 12.11 16.79 -4.72
CA LEU A 9 12.76 17.17 -3.47
C LEU A 9 12.42 18.61 -3.05
N ALA A 10 12.34 19.54 -4.02
CA ALA A 10 11.91 20.91 -3.75
C ALA A 10 10.47 20.95 -3.22
N ARG A 11 9.56 20.17 -3.80
CA ARG A 11 8.16 20.12 -3.36
C ARG A 11 7.99 19.50 -1.98
N VAL A 12 8.78 18.47 -1.66
CA VAL A 12 8.81 17.87 -0.32
C VAL A 12 9.37 18.86 0.70
N ALA A 13 10.44 19.59 0.37
CA ALA A 13 11.02 20.60 1.27
C ALA A 13 10.03 21.73 1.59
N GLU A 14 9.29 22.20 0.58
CA GLU A 14 8.24 23.21 0.76
C GLU A 14 7.11 22.71 1.68
N PHE A 15 6.68 21.46 1.50
CA PHE A 15 5.68 20.84 2.37
C PHE A 15 6.16 20.72 3.83
N LEU A 16 7.39 20.23 4.03
CA LEU A 16 7.97 20.08 5.37
C LEU A 16 8.17 21.44 6.06
N ALA A 17 8.47 22.50 5.31
CA ALA A 17 8.59 23.86 5.84
C ALA A 17 7.25 24.43 6.37
N GLY A 18 6.12 23.88 5.91
CA GLY A 18 4.78 24.23 6.40
C GLY A 18 4.31 23.43 7.62
N LEU A 19 5.06 22.41 8.05
CA LEU A 19 4.71 21.60 9.23
C LEU A 19 5.14 22.28 10.53
N SER A 20 4.42 21.98 11.61
CA SER A 20 4.84 22.43 12.94
C SER A 20 6.13 21.71 13.38
N ALA A 21 6.95 22.34 14.22
CA ALA A 21 8.16 21.71 14.75
C ALA A 21 7.87 20.39 15.50
N THR A 22 6.71 20.31 16.17
CA THR A 22 6.24 19.10 16.85
C THR A 22 5.96 17.96 15.87
N ASP A 23 5.34 18.26 14.73
CA ASP A 23 5.04 17.25 13.70
C ASP A 23 6.32 16.76 13.00
N VAL A 24 7.26 17.67 12.73
CA VAL A 24 8.57 17.31 12.17
C VAL A 24 9.34 16.40 13.14
N ALA A 25 9.33 16.70 14.43
CA ALA A 25 9.93 15.85 15.45
C ALA A 25 9.25 14.47 15.53
N ALA A 26 7.91 14.42 15.49
CA ALA A 26 7.17 13.16 15.47
C ALA A 26 7.47 12.33 14.21
N LEU A 27 7.70 12.96 13.05
CA LEU A 27 8.17 12.27 11.84
C LEU A 27 9.58 11.71 12.02
N ALA A 28 10.51 12.51 12.56
CA ALA A 28 11.90 12.10 12.77
C ALA A 28 12.04 10.93 13.76
N GLU A 29 11.19 10.91 14.79
CA GLU A 29 11.10 9.82 15.77
C GLU A 29 10.29 8.62 15.28
N GLY A 30 9.69 8.70 14.08
CA GLY A 30 8.87 7.63 13.51
C GLY A 30 7.50 7.44 14.16
N ARG A 31 7.07 8.37 15.03
CA ARG A 31 5.74 8.41 15.66
C ARG A 31 4.65 8.89 14.71
N ALA A 32 5.02 9.62 13.66
CA ALA A 32 4.13 10.08 12.60
C ALA A 32 4.62 9.60 11.22
N ARG A 33 3.68 9.46 10.27
CA ARG A 33 3.96 9.03 8.89
C ARG A 33 3.16 9.89 7.91
N LEU A 34 3.76 10.19 6.75
CA LEU A 34 3.08 10.88 5.66
C LEU A 34 2.28 9.87 4.82
N ALA A 35 1.04 10.22 4.52
CA ALA A 35 0.18 9.46 3.62
C ALA A 35 -0.22 10.35 2.44
N LEU A 36 -0.14 9.80 1.22
CA LEU A 36 -0.62 10.46 0.02
C LEU A 36 -2.06 10.02 -0.22
N LEU A 37 -3.00 10.94 -0.04
CA LEU A 37 -4.40 10.73 -0.34
C LEU A 37 -4.68 11.31 -1.74
N PRO A 38 -5.27 10.52 -2.66
CA PRO A 38 -5.78 11.07 -3.90
C PRO A 38 -6.87 12.09 -3.59
N THR A 39 -6.62 13.37 -3.85
CA THR A 39 -7.68 14.37 -3.85
C THR A 39 -8.50 14.16 -5.12
N SER A 40 -9.67 13.56 -4.98
CA SER A 40 -10.75 13.72 -5.95
C SER A 40 -11.26 15.14 -5.77
N ASP A 41 -10.73 16.07 -6.55
CA ASP A 41 -11.16 17.46 -6.51
C ASP A 41 -12.60 17.52 -7.03
N SER A 42 -13.56 17.63 -6.11
CA SER A 42 -14.96 17.92 -6.41
C SER A 42 -15.23 19.27 -5.76
N PRO A 43 -15.36 20.36 -6.53
CA PRO A 43 -15.54 21.68 -5.95
C PRO A 43 -16.94 21.76 -5.36
N VAL A 44 -17.05 21.66 -4.03
CA VAL A 44 -18.28 22.00 -3.32
C VAL A 44 -18.17 23.43 -2.81
N THR A 45 -19.02 24.26 -3.42
CA THR A 45 -19.38 25.62 -3.08
C THR A 45 -19.55 25.87 -1.58
N THR A 46 -19.11 27.06 -1.19
CA THR A 46 -19.29 27.82 0.05
C THR A 46 -20.63 27.61 0.79
N GLY A 47 -20.54 27.51 2.13
CA GLY A 47 -21.55 28.07 3.06
C GLY A 47 -22.24 27.06 3.99
N GLY A 48 -21.94 27.13 5.29
CA GLY A 48 -22.76 26.50 6.35
C GLY A 48 -22.01 26.30 7.67
N THR A 49 -22.48 26.98 8.72
CA THR A 49 -22.00 27.08 10.11
C THR A 49 -21.81 25.74 10.86
N PRO A 50 -20.94 25.68 11.90
CA PRO A 50 -20.70 24.47 12.66
C PRO A 50 -21.75 24.32 13.78
N THR A 51 -22.72 23.44 13.58
CA THR A 51 -23.55 22.90 14.69
C THR A 51 -23.14 21.46 14.95
N ALA A 52 -22.76 21.21 16.19
CA ALA A 52 -22.38 19.92 16.73
C ALA A 52 -23.51 18.90 16.56
N ALA A 53 -23.19 17.76 15.95
CA ALA A 53 -23.91 16.52 16.13
C ALA A 53 -22.89 15.37 16.05
N ALA A 54 -22.71 14.68 17.17
CA ALA A 54 -21.86 13.52 17.29
C ALA A 54 -22.28 12.41 16.30
N PRO A 55 -21.36 11.78 15.54
CA PRO A 55 -21.71 10.62 14.75
C PRO A 55 -21.41 9.33 15.51
N VAL A 56 -22.48 8.63 15.84
CA VAL A 56 -22.56 7.18 16.08
C VAL A 56 -21.84 6.43 14.94
N PRO A 57 -21.07 5.35 15.22
CA PRO A 57 -20.30 4.65 14.19
C PRO A 57 -21.25 3.85 13.30
N ARG A 58 -21.46 4.31 12.07
CA ARG A 58 -22.10 3.51 11.01
C ARG A 58 -21.04 2.74 10.27
N THR A 59 -20.96 1.45 10.60
CA THR A 59 -20.32 0.40 9.81
C THR A 59 -20.91 0.36 8.39
N GLY A 60 -20.04 0.43 7.39
CA GLY A 60 -20.31 -0.05 6.03
C GLY A 60 -20.11 1.00 4.92
N SER A 61 -18.91 1.05 4.33
CA SER A 61 -18.78 1.23 2.88
C SER A 61 -17.39 0.78 2.38
N SER A 62 -17.39 0.18 1.20
CA SER A 62 -16.40 -0.76 0.65
C SER A 62 -15.09 -0.12 0.16
N ALA A 63 -14.24 0.32 1.08
CA ALA A 63 -12.82 0.65 0.84
C ALA A 63 -11.76 -0.09 1.69
N PRO A 64 -12.08 -0.97 2.68
CA PRO A 64 -11.02 -1.59 3.49
C PRO A 64 -10.23 -2.68 2.74
N GLN A 65 -10.80 -3.33 1.73
CA GLN A 65 -10.15 -4.48 1.07
C GLN A 65 -9.00 -4.09 0.11
N ALA A 66 -9.10 -2.96 -0.58
CA ALA A 66 -8.03 -2.55 -1.52
C ALA A 66 -6.75 -2.13 -0.78
N MET A 67 -6.90 -1.43 0.35
CA MET A 67 -5.78 -1.08 1.22
C MET A 67 -5.18 -2.32 1.91
N ASP A 68 -6.01 -3.31 2.24
CA ASP A 68 -5.53 -4.57 2.83
C ASP A 68 -4.70 -5.38 1.80
N VAL A 69 -5.14 -5.41 0.54
CA VAL A 69 -4.40 -6.05 -0.56
C VAL A 69 -3.05 -5.35 -0.83
N GLU A 70 -3.00 -4.02 -0.75
CA GLU A 70 -1.75 -3.27 -0.91
C GLU A 70 -0.77 -3.49 0.25
N ARG A 71 -1.27 -3.45 1.48
CA ARG A 71 -0.48 -3.76 2.68
C ARG A 71 0.02 -5.21 2.66
N ALA A 72 -0.81 -6.15 2.22
CA ALA A 72 -0.43 -7.54 2.09
C ALA A 72 0.63 -7.76 0.99
N HIS A 73 0.53 -7.06 -0.14
CA HIS A 73 1.56 -7.09 -1.16
C HIS A 73 2.90 -6.57 -0.61
N ALA A 74 2.90 -5.45 0.13
CA ALA A 74 4.09 -4.91 0.77
C ALA A 74 4.66 -5.86 1.84
N ALA A 75 3.80 -6.49 2.64
CA ALA A 75 4.21 -7.48 3.65
C ALA A 75 4.85 -8.71 3.00
N LEU A 76 4.24 -9.26 1.94
CA LEU A 76 4.80 -10.37 1.16
C LEU A 76 6.11 -9.99 0.48
N ALA A 77 6.24 -8.76 -0.01
CA ALA A 77 7.49 -8.26 -0.60
C ALA A 77 8.60 -8.08 0.45
N ALA A 78 8.25 -7.78 1.70
CA ALA A 78 9.20 -7.69 2.82
C ALA A 78 9.61 -9.07 3.36
N MET A 79 8.75 -10.07 3.25
CA MET A 79 9.04 -11.45 3.66
C MET A 79 10.15 -12.06 2.80
N SER A 80 11.07 -12.77 3.45
CA SER A 80 12.27 -13.34 2.82
C SER A 80 12.15 -14.84 2.54
N ARG A 81 11.10 -15.51 3.03
CA ARG A 81 10.87 -16.95 2.89
C ARG A 81 9.52 -17.24 2.25
N ARG A 82 9.51 -18.21 1.32
CA ARG A 82 8.31 -18.67 0.62
C ARG A 82 7.29 -19.32 1.57
N ASP A 83 7.78 -20.01 2.61
CA ASP A 83 6.93 -20.67 3.60
C ASP A 83 6.11 -19.66 4.42
N ASP A 84 6.73 -18.54 4.81
CA ASP A 84 6.07 -17.47 5.58
C ASP A 84 4.97 -16.79 4.75
N GLY A 85 5.23 -16.54 3.47
CA GLY A 85 4.22 -16.02 2.54
C GLY A 85 3.06 -16.99 2.31
N THR A 86 3.35 -18.30 2.23
CA THR A 86 2.33 -19.34 2.06
C THR A 86 1.46 -19.48 3.31
N ALA A 87 2.07 -19.44 4.49
CA ALA A 87 1.36 -19.47 5.77
C ALA A 87 0.46 -18.23 5.93
N TYR A 88 0.97 -17.06 5.56
CA TYR A 88 0.22 -15.80 5.58
C TYR A 88 -1.00 -15.81 4.65
N LEU A 89 -0.86 -16.39 3.46
CA LEU A 89 -1.94 -16.46 2.45
C LEU A 89 -2.94 -17.60 2.68
N LYS A 90 -2.66 -18.53 3.59
CA LYS A 90 -3.51 -19.70 3.84
C LYS A 90 -4.90 -19.31 4.38
N SER A 91 -4.95 -18.29 5.23
CA SER A 91 -6.19 -17.76 5.84
C SER A 91 -7.02 -16.89 4.89
N TRP A 92 -6.48 -16.52 3.72
CA TRP A 92 -7.14 -15.61 2.78
C TRP A 92 -8.18 -16.31 1.91
N THR A 93 -9.19 -15.55 1.49
CA THR A 93 -10.21 -16.06 0.56
C THR A 93 -9.68 -16.10 -0.88
N THR A 94 -10.27 -16.95 -1.72
CA THR A 94 -9.90 -17.02 -3.15
C THR A 94 -10.13 -15.70 -3.89
N ARG A 95 -11.11 -14.90 -3.45
CA ARG A 95 -11.38 -13.56 -3.99
C ARG A 95 -10.23 -12.60 -3.69
N ASP A 96 -9.76 -12.58 -2.45
CA ASP A 96 -8.68 -11.67 -2.02
C ASP A 96 -7.34 -12.07 -2.64
N LEU A 97 -7.10 -13.38 -2.76
CA LEU A 97 -5.93 -13.91 -3.48
C LEU A 97 -5.93 -13.47 -4.95
N ARG A 98 -7.08 -13.45 -5.64
CA ARG A 98 -7.16 -12.96 -7.03
C ARG A 98 -6.94 -11.45 -7.12
N ALA A 99 -7.47 -10.67 -6.18
CA ALA A 99 -7.22 -9.24 -6.12
C ALA A 99 -5.72 -8.95 -5.92
N LEU A 100 -5.08 -9.70 -5.04
CA LEU A 100 -3.64 -9.63 -4.80
C LEU A 100 -2.83 -10.05 -6.03
N ALA A 101 -3.23 -11.11 -6.73
CA ALA A 101 -2.59 -11.54 -7.96
C ALA A 101 -2.70 -10.48 -9.08
N ALA A 102 -3.87 -9.87 -9.25
CA ALA A 102 -4.07 -8.79 -10.21
C ALA A 102 -3.16 -7.58 -9.90
N ARG A 103 -3.00 -7.24 -8.61
CA ARG A 103 -2.10 -6.17 -8.16
C ARG A 103 -0.62 -6.51 -8.39
N ALA A 104 -0.23 -7.77 -8.18
CA ALA A 104 1.11 -8.27 -8.49
C ALA A 104 1.39 -8.36 -10.01
N GLY A 105 0.41 -8.02 -10.86
CA GLY A 105 0.52 -8.04 -12.31
C GLY A 105 0.41 -9.44 -12.91
N LEU A 106 -0.06 -10.43 -12.15
CA LEU A 106 -0.28 -11.79 -12.64
C LEU A 106 -1.54 -11.82 -13.52
N ARG A 107 -1.38 -12.20 -14.79
CA ARG A 107 -2.48 -12.40 -15.73
C ARG A 107 -2.82 -13.90 -15.86
N GLY A 108 -4.08 -14.19 -16.19
CA GLY A 108 -4.55 -15.58 -16.39
C GLY A 108 -4.84 -16.36 -15.11
N VAL A 109 -5.07 -15.68 -13.97
CA VAL A 109 -5.29 -16.33 -12.67
C VAL A 109 -6.76 -16.65 -12.36
N ALA A 110 -7.69 -16.35 -13.28
CA ALA A 110 -9.12 -16.52 -13.05
C ALA A 110 -9.56 -18.00 -12.94
N GLY A 111 -8.88 -18.91 -13.62
CA GLY A 111 -9.18 -20.36 -13.65
C GLY A 111 -8.31 -21.23 -12.74
N LEU A 112 -7.35 -20.64 -12.05
CA LEU A 112 -6.40 -21.38 -11.21
C LEU A 112 -7.01 -21.75 -9.85
N ARG A 113 -6.55 -22.87 -9.30
CA ARG A 113 -6.93 -23.33 -7.96
C ARG A 113 -6.28 -22.45 -6.88
N LYS A 114 -6.86 -22.45 -5.68
CA LYS A 114 -6.36 -21.64 -4.54
C LYS A 114 -4.85 -21.86 -4.29
N ALA A 115 -4.40 -23.12 -4.29
CA ALA A 115 -3.00 -23.49 -4.07
C ALA A 115 -2.07 -22.92 -5.15
N GLU A 116 -2.44 -23.06 -6.43
CA GLU A 116 -1.68 -22.53 -7.57
C GLU A 116 -1.61 -21.00 -7.56
N LEU A 117 -2.68 -20.33 -7.09
CA LEU A 117 -2.67 -18.87 -6.92
C LEU A 117 -1.63 -18.44 -5.89
N VAL A 118 -1.58 -19.14 -4.74
CA VAL A 118 -0.64 -18.84 -3.67
C VAL A 118 0.80 -19.05 -4.14
N GLU A 119 1.09 -20.19 -4.78
CA GLU A 119 2.41 -20.45 -5.36
C GLU A 119 2.85 -19.35 -6.33
N ARG A 120 1.98 -18.95 -7.29
CA ARG A 120 2.32 -17.90 -8.26
C ARG A 120 2.53 -16.53 -7.63
N ILE A 121 1.75 -16.18 -6.61
CA ILE A 121 1.89 -14.90 -5.89
C ILE A 121 3.23 -14.88 -5.13
N VAL A 122 3.56 -15.97 -4.44
CA VAL A 122 4.81 -16.10 -3.68
C VAL A 122 6.02 -16.14 -4.62
N ASP A 123 5.95 -16.86 -5.72
CA ASP A 123 7.06 -16.97 -6.67
C ASP A 123 7.35 -15.62 -7.36
N ARG A 124 6.31 -14.87 -7.73
CA ARG A 124 6.46 -13.55 -8.35
C ARG A 124 7.01 -12.48 -7.38
N THR A 125 6.68 -12.56 -6.10
CA THR A 125 7.06 -11.55 -5.09
C THR A 125 8.39 -11.87 -4.40
N ILE A 126 8.59 -13.14 -4.00
CA ILE A 126 9.76 -13.60 -3.25
C ILE A 126 10.81 -14.23 -4.20
N GLY A 127 10.38 -14.97 -5.23
CA GLY A 127 11.28 -15.63 -6.18
C GLY A 127 12.12 -14.64 -7.00
N PHE A 128 11.51 -13.56 -7.52
CA PHE A 128 12.23 -12.55 -8.30
C PHE A 128 13.33 -11.83 -7.48
N ARG A 129 13.13 -11.68 -6.16
CA ARG A 129 14.13 -11.12 -5.25
C ARG A 129 15.27 -12.09 -4.97
N LEU A 130 14.96 -13.37 -4.73
CA LEU A 130 15.97 -14.41 -4.52
C LEU A 130 16.93 -14.52 -5.70
N ASP A 131 16.41 -14.54 -6.94
CA ASP A 131 17.24 -14.53 -8.15
C ASP A 131 18.07 -13.23 -8.27
N SER A 132 17.47 -12.08 -7.97
CA SER A 132 18.18 -10.79 -8.02
C SER A 132 19.26 -10.66 -6.93
N THR A 133 19.06 -11.24 -5.75
CA THR A 133 20.06 -11.27 -4.68
C THR A 133 21.17 -12.28 -4.95
N ALA A 134 20.85 -13.41 -5.58
CA ALA A 134 21.83 -14.41 -5.99
C ALA A 134 22.77 -13.89 -7.09
N ILE A 135 22.24 -13.07 -8.02
CA ILE A 135 23.04 -12.39 -9.05
C ILE A 135 23.97 -11.34 -8.44
N ARG A 136 23.54 -10.64 -7.38
CA ARG A 136 24.34 -9.58 -6.75
C ARG A 136 25.47 -10.11 -5.84
N GLN A 137 25.41 -11.38 -5.42
CA GLN A 137 26.44 -12.01 -4.58
C GLN A 137 27.46 -12.85 -5.37
N ARG A 138 27.47 -12.78 -6.69
CA ARG A 138 28.48 -13.44 -7.54
C ARG A 138 29.54 -12.48 -8.05
#